data_AF-C0D215-F1
#
_entry.id   AF-C0D215-F1
#
_cell.length_a   1.000
_cell.length_b   1.000
_cell.length_c   1.000
_cell.angle_alpha   90.00
_cell.angle_beta   90.00
_cell.angle_gamma   90.00
#
_symmetry.space_group_name_H-M   'P 1'
#
loop_
_entity.id
_entity.type
_entity.pdbx_description
1 polymer ?
#
loop_
_entity_poly.entity_id
_entity_poly.type
_entity_poly.pdbx_seq_one_letter_code
_entity_poly.pdbx_strand_id
1 'polypeptide(L)'
;MFRKTPGFRVFFWIFTVTIGGFIFLPLLWMINTALKPAAETFTLDFFTGTKTMENFAHIVTDGKIMRYLRNSLLVSFGSSLMATIVCAFAAYSFSKFRYRGRKLVMG
;
A
#
# COMPACT_ATOMS: atom_id res chain seq x y z
N MET A 1 31.49 -4.19 14.29
CA MET A 1 30.76 -5.04 13.33
C MET A 1 30.07 -6.16 14.10
N PHE A 2 28.82 -5.97 14.53
CA PHE A 2 28.10 -6.94 15.38
C PHE A 2 27.88 -8.25 14.63
N ARG A 3 28.57 -9.31 15.05
CA ARG A 3 28.46 -10.65 14.48
C ARG A 3 27.10 -11.21 14.93
N LYS A 4 26.08 -11.12 14.07
CA LYS A 4 24.73 -11.64 14.37
C LYS A 4 24.85 -13.12 14.73
N THR A 5 24.50 -13.48 15.97
CA THR A 5 24.51 -14.86 16.43
C THR A 5 23.54 -15.70 15.56
N PRO A 6 23.83 -16.99 15.34
CA PRO A 6 22.97 -17.84 14.52
C PRO A 6 21.52 -17.89 15.07
N GLY A 7 21.35 -17.84 16.40
CA GLY A 7 20.03 -17.75 17.04
C GLY A 7 19.25 -16.48 16.69
N PHE A 8 19.91 -15.32 16.64
CA PHE A 8 19.25 -14.07 16.25
C PHE A 8 18.79 -14.10 14.79
N ARG A 9 19.57 -14.74 13.90
CA ARG A 9 19.16 -14.90 12.49
C ARG A 9 17.91 -15.76 12.37
N VAL A 10 17.87 -16.91 13.04
CA VAL A 10 16.70 -17.80 13.02
C VAL A 10 15.47 -17.09 13.58
N PHE A 11 15.60 -16.43 14.74
CA PHE A 11 14.53 -15.63 15.32
C PHE A 11 14.01 -14.55 14.36
N PHE A 12 14.91 -13.78 13.76
CA PHE A 12 14.55 -12.73 12.82
C PHE A 12 13.78 -13.27 11.61
N TRP A 13 14.24 -14.38 11.01
CA TRP A 13 13.57 -14.99 9.88
C TRP A 13 12.19 -15.55 10.24
N ILE A 14 12.05 -16.25 11.36
CA ILE A 14 10.76 -16.75 11.84
C ILE A 14 9.80 -15.57 12.02
N PHE A 15 10.24 -14.53 12.74
CA PHE A 15 9.44 -13.35 12.98
C PHE A 15 8.99 -12.65 11.69
N THR A 16 9.91 -12.48 10.73
CA THR A 16 9.59 -11.90 9.42
C THR A 16 8.60 -12.76 8.63
N VAL A 17 8.75 -14.09 8.63
CA VAL A 17 7.83 -14.99 7.93
C VAL A 17 6.45 -14.98 8.58
N THR A 18 6.38 -14.96 9.91
CA THR A 18 5.09 -14.91 10.63
C THR A 18 4.36 -13.60 10.35
N ILE A 19 5.03 -12.45 10.47
CA ILE A 19 4.42 -11.14 10.17
C ILE A 19 4.05 -11.05 8.69
N GLY A 20 4.95 -11.48 7.80
CA GLY A 20 4.68 -11.52 6.37
C GLY A 20 3.45 -12.36 6.06
N GLY A 21 3.37 -13.57 6.60
CA GLY A 21 2.21 -14.45 6.45
C GLY A 21 0.91 -13.78 6.92
N PHE A 22 0.93 -13.15 8.10
CA PHE A 22 -0.24 -12.44 8.63
C PHE A 22 -0.72 -11.29 7.73
N ILE A 23 0.22 -10.56 7.10
CA ILE A 23 -0.10 -9.45 6.18
C ILE A 23 -0.55 -9.96 4.81
N PHE A 24 0.11 -10.99 4.27
CA PHE A 24 -0.14 -11.48 2.91
C PHE A 24 -1.36 -12.40 2.81
N LEU A 25 -1.71 -13.14 3.86
CA LEU A 25 -2.87 -14.03 3.86
C LEU A 25 -4.19 -13.31 3.50
N PRO A 26 -4.56 -12.16 4.12
CA PRO A 26 -5.77 -11.44 3.72
C PRO A 26 -5.67 -10.85 2.30
N LEU A 27 -4.46 -10.49 1.83
CA LEU A 27 -4.28 -10.05 0.44
C LEU A 27 -4.53 -11.18 -0.55
N LEU A 28 -4.05 -12.39 -0.27
CA LEU A 28 -4.34 -13.58 -1.07
C LEU A 28 -5.84 -13.93 -1.04
N TRP A 29 -6.49 -13.76 0.11
CA TRP A 29 -7.94 -13.92 0.23
C TRP A 29 -8.70 -12.92 -0.64
N MET A 30 -8.27 -11.65 -0.67
CA MET A 30 -8.86 -10.62 -1.53
C MET A 30 -8.72 -10.97 -3.01
N ILE A 31 -7.56 -11.48 -3.44
CA ILE A 31 -7.34 -11.95 -4.83
C ILE A 31 -8.25 -13.13 -5.17
N ASN A 32 -8.35 -14.11 -4.26
CA ASN A 32 -9.24 -15.25 -4.44
C ASN A 32 -10.70 -14.78 -4.61
N THR A 33 -11.16 -13.89 -3.72
CA THR A 33 -12.52 -13.34 -3.76
C THR A 33 -12.79 -12.55 -5.04
N ALA A 34 -11.81 -11.78 -5.52
CA ALA A 34 -11.94 -11.02 -6.77
C ALA A 34 -12.12 -11.91 -8.01
N LEU A 35 -11.64 -13.16 -7.97
CA LEU A 35 -11.74 -14.13 -9.06
C LEU A 35 -12.95 -15.07 -8.95
N LYS A 36 -13.73 -15.00 -7.86
CA LYS A 36 -14.93 -15.83 -7.68
C LYS A 36 -16.15 -15.24 -8.40
N PRO A 37 -17.06 -16.08 -8.92
CA PRO A 37 -18.39 -15.62 -9.33
C PRO A 37 -19.13 -14.94 -8.16
N ALA A 38 -19.98 -13.95 -8.46
CA ALA A 38 -20.70 -13.19 -7.43
C ALA A 38 -21.50 -14.08 -6.46
N ALA A 39 -22.05 -15.19 -6.96
CA ALA A 39 -22.81 -16.18 -6.18
C ALA A 39 -21.96 -16.95 -5.15
N GLU A 40 -20.66 -17.08 -5.38
CA GLU A 40 -19.73 -17.86 -4.53
C GLU A 40 -18.84 -16.96 -3.64
N THR A 41 -19.06 -15.64 -3.64
CA THR A 41 -18.24 -14.65 -2.90
C THR A 41 -18.14 -14.96 -1.40
N PHE A 42 -19.19 -15.54 -0.81
CA PHE A 42 -19.25 -15.84 0.62
C PHE A 42 -18.80 -17.27 0.98
N THR A 43 -18.36 -18.08 0.02
CA THR A 43 -17.84 -19.42 0.33
C THR A 43 -16.44 -19.35 0.94
N LEU A 44 -16.16 -20.27 1.88
CA LEU A 44 -14.85 -20.37 2.54
C LEU A 44 -13.78 -21.05 1.67
N ASP A 45 -14.13 -21.39 0.43
CA ASP A 45 -13.27 -22.09 -0.51
C ASP A 45 -12.06 -21.21 -0.91
N PHE A 46 -10.85 -21.71 -0.65
CA PHE A 46 -9.61 -20.99 -0.94
C PHE A 46 -8.95 -21.53 -2.20
N PHE A 47 -8.98 -20.74 -3.28
CA PHE A 47 -8.47 -21.10 -4.62
C PHE A 47 -9.04 -22.40 -5.22
N THR A 48 -10.12 -22.92 -4.66
CA THR A 48 -10.91 -24.05 -5.15
C THR A 48 -12.21 -23.52 -5.78
N GLY A 49 -12.63 -24.08 -6.92
CA GLY A 49 -13.85 -23.65 -7.64
C GLY A 49 -13.59 -23.00 -9.01
N THR A 50 -14.64 -22.43 -9.60
CA THR A 50 -14.56 -21.76 -10.90
C THR A 50 -13.96 -20.37 -10.75
N LYS A 51 -13.02 -20.03 -11.63
CA LYS A 51 -12.36 -18.70 -11.64
C LYS A 51 -12.91 -17.91 -12.81
N THR A 52 -13.40 -16.70 -12.56
CA THR A 52 -13.95 -15.81 -13.58
C THR A 52 -13.24 -14.45 -13.54
N MET A 53 -13.20 -13.78 -14.70
CA MET A 53 -12.68 -12.41 -14.82
C MET A 53 -13.81 -11.38 -14.94
N GLU A 54 -15.05 -11.80 -14.67
CA GLU A 54 -16.24 -10.97 -14.85
C GLU A 54 -16.25 -9.78 -13.90
N ASN A 55 -15.81 -9.95 -12.64
CA ASN A 55 -15.69 -8.85 -11.69
C ASN A 55 -14.74 -7.75 -12.18
N PHE A 56 -13.62 -8.14 -12.83
CA PHE A 56 -12.68 -7.19 -13.40
C PHE A 56 -13.29 -6.46 -14.60
N ALA A 57 -13.98 -7.19 -15.48
CA ALA A 57 -14.69 -6.59 -16.61
C ALA A 57 -15.76 -5.59 -16.11
N HIS A 58 -16.53 -5.96 -15.08
CA HIS A 58 -17.55 -5.10 -14.47
C HIS A 58 -16.97 -3.80 -13.90
N ILE A 59 -15.81 -3.86 -13.23
CA ILE A 59 -15.13 -2.66 -12.71
C ILE A 59 -14.72 -1.70 -13.84
N VAL A 60 -14.28 -2.23 -14.97
CA VAL A 60 -13.82 -1.41 -16.10
C VAL A 60 -14.99 -0.84 -16.92
N THR A 61 -16.09 -1.59 -17.04
CA THR A 61 -17.28 -1.14 -17.77
C THR A 61 -18.19 -0.21 -16.93
N ASP A 62 -18.13 -0.29 -15.60
CA ASP A 62 -18.87 0.60 -14.72
C ASP A 62 -18.23 2.01 -14.68
N GLY A 63 -18.87 2.93 -15.39
CA GLY A 63 -18.43 4.33 -15.47
C GLY A 63 -18.40 5.07 -14.13
N LYS A 64 -19.18 4.65 -13.11
CA LYS A 64 -19.14 5.26 -11.77
C LYS A 64 -17.86 4.84 -11.04
N ILE A 65 -17.53 3.54 -11.07
CA ILE A 65 -16.32 3.00 -10.44
C ILE A 65 -15.09 3.63 -11.10
N MET A 66 -15.03 3.67 -12.43
CA MET A 66 -13.92 4.29 -13.16
C MET A 66 -13.79 5.79 -12.85
N ARG A 67 -14.91 6.50 -12.68
CA ARG A 67 -14.90 7.92 -12.25
C ARG A 67 -14.33 8.07 -10.84
N TYR A 68 -14.71 7.22 -9.89
CA TYR A 68 -14.15 7.25 -8.53
C TYR A 68 -12.65 6.97 -8.54
N LEU A 69 -12.19 5.98 -9.30
CA LEU A 69 -10.77 5.67 -9.46
C LEU A 69 -10.00 6.88 -10.02
N ARG A 70 -10.51 7.51 -11.09
CA ARG A 70 -9.88 8.69 -11.69
C ARG A 70 -9.82 9.88 -10.73
N ASN A 71 -10.90 10.14 -9.99
CA ASN A 71 -10.94 11.22 -9.01
C ASN A 71 -9.90 10.99 -7.90
N SER A 72 -9.84 9.79 -7.34
CA SER A 72 -8.86 9.44 -6.30
C SER A 72 -7.42 9.53 -6.80
N LEU A 73 -7.15 9.07 -8.03
CA LEU A 73 -5.82 9.21 -8.63
C LEU A 73 -5.44 10.68 -8.81
N LEU A 74 -6.34 11.51 -9.34
CA LEU A 74 -6.06 12.93 -9.55
C LEU A 74 -5.84 13.67 -8.24
N VAL A 75 -6.66 13.41 -7.22
CA VAL A 75 -6.55 14.06 -5.91
C VAL A 75 -5.30 13.59 -5.16
N SER A 76 -5.03 12.28 -5.09
CA SER A 76 -3.86 11.74 -4.38
C SER A 76 -2.55 12.14 -5.06
N PHE A 77 -2.48 12.06 -6.39
CA PHE A 77 -1.29 12.47 -7.13
C PHE A 77 -1.07 13.98 -7.06
N GLY A 78 -2.12 14.77 -7.28
CA GLY A 78 -2.05 16.24 -7.21
C GLY A 78 -1.62 16.73 -5.83
N SER A 79 -2.24 16.20 -4.76
CA SER A 79 -1.88 16.57 -3.39
C SER A 79 -0.46 16.15 -3.01
N SER A 80 -0.05 14.92 -3.36
CA SER A 80 1.31 14.42 -3.11
C SER A 80 2.37 15.24 -3.85
N LEU A 81 2.11 15.59 -5.12
CA LEU A 81 3.03 16.40 -5.92
C LEU A 81 3.17 17.81 -5.35
N MET A 82 2.06 18.47 -5.02
CA MET A 82 2.09 19.81 -4.43
C MET A 82 2.80 19.80 -3.07
N ALA A 83 2.47 18.83 -2.21
CA ALA A 83 3.14 18.66 -0.92
C ALA A 83 4.64 18.43 -1.10
N THR A 84 5.05 17.58 -2.03
CA THR A 84 6.46 17.30 -2.32
C THR A 84 7.21 18.55 -2.76
N ILE A 85 6.63 19.37 -3.65
CA ILE A 85 7.26 20.61 -4.11
C ILE A 85 7.45 21.59 -2.94
N VAL A 86 6.41 21.77 -2.12
CA VAL A 86 6.48 22.67 -0.95
C VAL A 86 7.50 22.15 0.07
N CYS A 87 7.46 20.86 0.38
CA CYS A 87 8.42 20.22 1.27
C CYS A 87 9.85 20.29 0.74
N ALA A 88 10.05 20.16 -0.57
CA ALA A 88 11.37 20.28 -1.19
C ALA A 88 11.95 21.70 -1.03
N PHE A 89 11.15 22.75 -1.28
CA PHE A 89 11.58 24.12 -1.06
C PHE A 89 11.82 24.43 0.42
N ALA A 90 10.95 23.95 1.31
CA ALA A 90 11.13 24.10 2.75
C ALA A 90 12.43 23.40 3.22
N ALA A 91 12.65 22.16 2.80
CA ALA A 91 13.86 21.40 3.11
C ALA A 91 15.12 22.05 2.53
N TYR A 92 15.05 22.64 1.33
CA TYR A 92 16.17 23.39 0.75
C TYR A 92 16.48 24.66 1.54
N SER A 93 15.45 25.44 1.88
CA SER A 93 15.58 26.64 2.71
C SER A 93 16.22 26.30 4.05
N PHE A 94 15.69 25.27 4.71
CA PHE A 94 16.22 24.80 5.97
C PHE A 94 17.60 24.16 5.83
N SER A 95 17.99 23.51 4.75
CA SER A 95 19.34 22.92 4.68
C SER A 95 20.42 23.98 4.44
N LYS A 96 20.15 24.95 3.56
CA LYS A 96 21.19 25.87 3.06
C LYS A 96 21.25 27.23 3.77
N PHE A 97 20.13 27.76 4.25
CA PHE A 97 20.09 29.11 4.82
C PHE A 97 20.02 29.11 6.36
N ARG A 98 20.62 30.12 6.99
CA ARG A 98 20.58 30.33 8.46
C ARG A 98 19.82 31.63 8.75
N TYR A 99 18.62 31.51 9.31
CA TYR A 99 17.76 32.64 9.68
C TYR A 99 17.11 32.45 11.06
N ARG A 100 16.73 33.56 11.71
CA ARG A 100 16.05 33.57 13.02
C ARG A 100 14.68 32.88 12.89
N GLY A 101 14.39 31.90 13.75
CA GLY A 101 13.15 31.11 13.73
C GLY A 101 13.26 29.70 13.11
N ARG A 102 14.32 29.39 12.34
CA ARG A 102 14.51 28.05 11.72
C ARG A 102 14.50 26.89 12.74
N LYS A 103 15.12 27.09 13.92
CA LYS A 103 15.19 26.05 14.97
C LYS A 103 13.84 25.76 15.63
N LEU A 104 12.92 26.74 15.64
CA LEU A 104 11.59 26.60 16.22
C LEU A 104 10.66 25.74 15.34
N VAL A 105 10.93 25.67 14.04
CA VAL A 105 10.13 24.88 13.07
C VAL A 105 10.77 23.51 12.78
N MET A 106 12.09 23.36 12.99
CA MET A 106 12.82 22.10 12.80
C MET A 106 12.90 21.20 14.04
N GLY A 107 12.66 21.74 15.23
CA GLY A 107 12.69 21.01 16.50
C GLY A 107 11.29 20.62 16.96
#